data_AF-A0A9P1FV82-F1
#
_entry.id   AF-A0A9P1FV82-F1
#
_cell.length_a   1.000
_cell.length_b   1.000
_cell.length_c   1.000
_cell.angle_alpha   90.00
_cell.angle_beta   90.00
_cell.angle_gamma   90.00
#
_symmetry.space_group_name_H-M   'P 1'
#
loop_
_entity.id
_entity.type
_entity.pdbx_description
1 polymer ?
#
loop_
_entity_poly.entity_id
_entity_poly.type
_entity_poly.pdbx_seq_one_letter_code
_entity_poly.pdbx_strand_id
1 'polypeptide(L)'
;MQPRSRSERHALKTKDDLEKERLRHRSGAYFRYENRDNPIDVVMNCPGYLGSRERMTAGTHCEEVNYAEREHAKVLRDEVTEARRKCKYNREEHRWRCIAGADQAEVDRAARMQHDPMMGRKNVSGQPFNIVNHCYDRTPAGAQLEHHDNMIRYRSRVREAALAMRNHLGFNPIIGEQTHGISLPPPPRPPALALA
;
A
#
# COMPACT_ATOMS: atom_id res chain seq x y z
N MET A 1 -41.21 30.09 12.60
CA MET A 1 -40.76 29.79 13.98
C MET A 1 -39.67 30.77 14.35
N GLN A 2 -39.82 31.51 15.46
CA GLN A 2 -38.71 32.33 15.95
C GLN A 2 -37.60 31.42 16.52
N PRO A 3 -36.31 31.72 16.26
CA PRO A 3 -35.20 30.93 16.77
C PRO A 3 -35.08 31.09 18.29
N ARG A 4 -34.93 29.97 19.00
CA ARG A 4 -34.82 29.93 20.46
C ARG A 4 -33.54 30.60 20.96
N SER A 5 -33.64 31.29 22.08
CA SER A 5 -32.50 31.92 22.74
C SER A 5 -31.52 30.88 23.31
N ARG A 6 -30.27 31.28 23.59
CA ARG A 6 -29.24 30.38 24.13
C ARG A 6 -29.63 29.84 25.51
N SER A 7 -30.29 30.65 26.34
CA SER A 7 -30.81 30.25 27.64
C SER A 7 -31.92 29.21 27.52
N GLU A 8 -32.87 29.39 26.61
CA GLU A 8 -33.93 28.41 26.32
C GLU A 8 -33.36 27.06 25.87
N ARG A 9 -32.33 27.07 25.02
CA ARG A 9 -31.66 25.83 24.60
C ARG A 9 -30.92 25.12 25.74
N HIS A 10 -30.44 25.87 26.74
CA HIS A 10 -29.76 25.30 27.90
C HIS A 10 -30.74 24.73 28.93
N ALA A 11 -31.87 25.41 29.15
CA ALA A 11 -32.94 24.93 30.03
C ALA A 11 -33.56 23.59 29.55
N LEU A 12 -33.57 23.34 28.24
CA LEU A 12 -34.07 22.09 27.67
C LEU A 12 -33.09 20.90 27.74
N LYS A 13 -31.87 21.09 28.26
CA LYS A 13 -30.89 20.00 28.40
C LYS A 13 -31.14 19.13 29.63
N THR A 14 -31.64 19.72 30.71
CA THR A 14 -31.90 19.01 31.97
C THR A 14 -33.33 18.47 31.98
N LYS A 15 -33.51 17.20 32.34
CA LYS A 15 -34.83 16.56 32.37
C LYS A 15 -35.81 17.30 33.29
N ASP A 16 -35.34 17.73 34.46
CA ASP A 16 -36.13 18.43 35.47
C ASP A 16 -36.61 19.81 35.01
N ASP A 17 -35.76 20.56 34.32
CA ASP A 17 -36.09 21.90 33.83
C ASP A 17 -37.14 21.85 32.71
N LEU A 18 -37.03 20.83 31.84
CA LEU A 18 -38.00 20.54 30.78
C LEU A 18 -39.35 20.13 31.36
N GLU A 19 -39.37 19.34 32.44
CA GLU A 19 -40.60 18.96 33.14
C GLU A 19 -41.28 20.17 33.81
N LYS A 20 -40.51 21.05 34.46
CA LYS A 20 -41.02 22.32 35.02
C LYS A 20 -41.59 23.24 33.95
N GLU A 21 -40.98 23.30 32.77
CA GLU A 21 -41.51 24.07 31.62
C GLU A 21 -42.83 23.46 31.10
N ARG A 22 -42.91 22.13 30.97
CA ARG A 22 -44.15 21.44 30.58
C ARG A 22 -45.29 21.65 31.57
N LEU A 23 -45.00 21.62 32.87
CA LEU A 23 -45.98 21.89 33.92
C LEU A 23 -46.47 23.34 33.87
N ARG A 24 -45.59 24.30 33.60
CA ARG A 24 -45.93 25.73 33.41
C ARG A 24 -46.87 25.96 32.24
N HIS A 25 -46.68 25.24 31.13
CA HIS A 25 -47.49 25.40 29.92
C HIS A 25 -48.68 24.43 29.84
N ARG A 26 -48.91 23.60 30.86
CA ARG A 26 -50.03 22.67 30.88
C ARG A 26 -51.35 23.44 31.00
N SER A 27 -52.18 23.39 29.97
CA SER A 27 -53.54 23.92 29.96
C SER A 27 -54.57 22.79 30.09
N GLY A 28 -55.57 22.99 30.95
CA GLY A 28 -56.67 22.03 31.17
C GLY A 28 -56.71 21.40 32.58
N ALA A 29 -57.83 20.76 32.92
CA ALA A 29 -58.08 20.07 34.19
C ALA A 29 -58.05 20.95 35.47
N TYR A 30 -58.41 22.23 35.36
CA TYR A 30 -58.50 23.20 36.48
C TYR A 30 -57.21 23.43 37.30
N PHE A 31 -56.08 22.88 36.86
CA PHE A 31 -54.80 23.06 37.52
C PHE A 31 -54.16 24.38 37.04
N ARG A 32 -53.83 25.28 37.98
CA ARG A 32 -52.98 26.45 37.72
C ARG A 32 -51.60 26.16 38.31
N TYR A 33 -50.56 26.23 37.48
CA TYR A 33 -49.18 26.16 37.99
C TYR A 33 -48.89 27.41 38.82
N GLU A 34 -48.68 27.21 40.13
CA GLU A 34 -48.15 28.24 41.01
C GLU A 34 -46.65 28.01 41.13
N ASN A 35 -45.86 29.02 40.73
CA ASN A 35 -44.43 28.97 40.97
C ASN A 35 -44.21 29.20 42.47
N ARG A 36 -43.97 28.14 43.23
CA ARG A 36 -43.50 28.28 44.61
C ARG A 36 -42.03 28.58 44.56
N ASP A 37 -41.67 29.80 44.92
CA ASP A 37 -40.28 30.15 45.16
C ASP A 37 -39.73 29.23 46.26
N ASN A 38 -38.48 28.82 46.10
CA ASN A 38 -37.83 27.96 47.09
C ASN A 38 -37.77 28.74 48.42
N PRO A 39 -38.40 28.26 49.50
CA PRO A 39 -38.44 29.00 50.78
C PRO A 39 -37.06 29.11 51.44
N ILE A 40 -36.07 28.37 50.94
CA ILE A 40 -34.68 28.40 51.38
C ILE A 40 -33.88 29.45 50.60
N ASP A 41 -34.31 29.85 49.40
CA ASP A 41 -33.58 30.82 48.59
C ASP A 41 -33.70 32.22 49.20
N VAL A 42 -32.55 32.89 49.29
CA VAL A 42 -32.50 34.26 49.78
C VAL A 42 -32.92 35.21 48.65
N VAL A 43 -33.90 36.07 48.92
CA VAL A 43 -34.45 37.01 47.94
C VAL A 43 -33.43 38.11 47.62
N MET A 44 -33.38 38.53 46.35
CA MET A 44 -32.54 39.65 45.90
C MET A 44 -32.83 40.91 46.74
N ASN A 45 -31.77 41.56 47.25
CA ASN A 45 -31.80 42.71 48.17
C ASN A 45 -32.03 42.39 49.67
N CYS A 46 -32.07 41.12 50.09
CA CYS A 46 -31.96 40.77 51.49
C CYS A 46 -30.49 40.81 51.95
N PRO A 47 -30.18 41.09 53.24
CA PRO A 47 -28.80 41.12 53.74
C PRO A 47 -28.01 39.80 53.54
N GLY A 48 -28.71 38.66 53.48
CA GLY A 48 -28.10 37.36 53.19
C GLY A 48 -28.00 37.02 51.69
N TYR A 49 -28.44 37.91 50.80
CA TYR A 49 -28.39 37.69 49.37
C TYR A 49 -26.96 37.89 48.87
N LEU A 50 -26.36 36.81 48.37
CA LEU A 50 -25.08 36.86 47.67
C LEU A 50 -25.32 36.57 46.19
N GLY A 51 -24.75 37.41 45.33
CA GLY A 51 -24.79 37.19 43.89
C GLY A 51 -24.14 35.84 43.52
N SER A 52 -24.55 35.24 42.41
CA SER A 52 -23.98 33.96 41.97
C SER A 52 -22.46 34.03 41.82
N ARG A 53 -21.93 35.17 41.33
CA ARG A 53 -20.49 35.43 41.24
C ARG A 53 -19.83 35.47 42.62
N GLU A 54 -20.45 36.14 43.59
CA GLU A 54 -19.90 36.33 44.93
C GLU A 54 -19.89 35.03 45.74
N ARG A 55 -20.91 34.17 45.58
CA ARG A 55 -20.93 32.80 46.13
C ARG A 55 -19.79 31.92 45.61
N MET A 56 -19.34 32.16 44.38
CA MET A 56 -18.25 31.39 43.76
C MET A 56 -16.87 31.97 44.06
N THR A 57 -16.78 33.25 44.45
CA THR A 57 -15.50 33.93 44.73
C THR A 57 -15.17 34.08 46.21
N ALA A 58 -16.14 33.96 47.12
CA ALA A 58 -15.93 34.15 48.55
C ALA A 58 -16.03 32.81 49.29
N GLY A 59 -14.88 32.16 49.51
CA GLY A 59 -14.75 30.95 50.33
C GLY A 59 -13.45 30.18 50.08
N THR A 60 -13.04 29.34 51.03
CA THR A 60 -11.82 28.52 50.97
C THR A 60 -11.80 27.58 49.76
N HIS A 61 -12.98 27.13 49.32
CA HIS A 61 -13.16 26.25 48.16
C HIS A 61 -12.82 26.92 46.81
N CYS A 62 -12.91 28.25 46.71
CA CYS A 62 -12.56 28.98 45.49
C CYS A 62 -11.06 28.84 45.18
N GLU A 63 -10.20 28.93 46.20
CA GLU A 63 -8.75 28.78 46.04
C GLU A 63 -8.35 27.35 45.68
N GLU A 64 -9.06 26.34 46.19
CA GLU A 64 -8.85 24.93 45.80
C GLU A 64 -9.16 24.71 44.32
N VAL A 65 -10.27 25.25 43.82
CA VAL A 65 -10.64 25.17 42.40
C VAL A 65 -9.63 25.93 41.53
N ASN A 66 -9.25 27.15 41.92
CA ASN A 66 -8.23 27.94 41.21
C ASN A 66 -6.86 27.24 41.18
N TYR A 67 -6.50 26.53 42.26
CA TYR A 67 -5.27 25.73 42.31
C TYR A 67 -5.36 24.53 41.37
N ALA A 68 -6.46 23.77 41.42
CA ALA A 68 -6.68 22.62 40.56
C ALA A 68 -6.68 23.00 39.06
N GLU A 69 -7.32 24.10 38.69
CA GLU A 69 -7.32 24.60 37.31
C GLU A 69 -5.92 25.00 36.83
N ARG A 70 -5.11 25.64 37.69
CA ARG A 70 -3.72 26.00 37.36
C ARG A 70 -2.84 24.78 37.17
N GLU A 71 -2.96 23.79 38.06
CA GLU A 71 -2.20 22.53 37.94
C GLU A 71 -2.61 21.76 36.68
N HIS A 72 -3.92 21.66 36.41
CA HIS A 72 -4.42 21.05 35.18
C HIS A 72 -3.91 21.77 33.91
N ALA A 73 -3.89 23.12 33.92
CA ALA A 73 -3.37 23.90 32.81
C ALA A 73 -1.85 23.71 32.60
N LYS A 74 -1.07 23.49 33.67
CA LYS A 74 0.35 23.13 33.56
C LYS A 74 0.53 21.76 32.93
N VAL A 75 -0.19 20.75 33.43
CA VAL A 75 -0.14 19.37 32.90
C VAL A 75 -0.46 19.36 31.41
N LEU A 76 -1.55 20.01 30.99
CA LEU A 76 -1.91 20.11 29.57
C LEU A 76 -0.83 20.79 28.72
N ARG A 77 -0.18 21.84 29.25
CA ARG A 77 0.92 22.52 28.55
C ARG A 77 2.12 21.59 28.37
N ASP A 78 2.46 20.85 29.41
CA ASP A 78 3.60 19.93 29.41
C ASP A 78 3.34 18.75 28.47
N GLU A 79 2.14 18.17 28.50
CA GLU A 79 1.69 17.14 27.56
C GLU A 79 1.76 17.61 26.10
N VAL A 80 1.28 18.81 25.79
CA VAL A 80 1.35 19.39 24.43
C VAL A 80 2.81 19.59 24.01
N THR A 81 3.67 20.03 24.93
CA THR A 81 5.09 20.27 24.66
C THR A 81 5.82 18.95 24.40
N GLU A 82 5.58 17.93 25.23
CA GLU A 82 6.16 16.60 25.05
C GLU A 82 5.63 15.90 23.80
N ALA A 83 4.33 16.03 23.49
CA ALA A 83 3.77 15.52 22.25
C ALA A 83 4.46 16.16 21.01
N ARG A 84 4.71 17.48 21.04
CA ARG A 84 5.44 18.17 19.97
C ARG A 84 6.89 17.69 19.88
N ARG A 85 7.58 17.50 21.00
CA ARG A 85 8.96 16.96 21.04
C ARG A 85 9.01 15.55 20.45
N LYS A 86 8.10 14.68 20.86
CA LYS A 86 7.97 13.30 20.34
C LYS A 86 7.72 13.28 18.83
N CYS A 87 6.81 14.11 18.32
CA CYS A 87 6.56 14.19 16.89
C CYS A 87 7.81 14.64 16.10
N LYS A 88 8.56 15.62 16.61
CA LYS A 88 9.82 16.05 15.98
C LYS A 88 10.88 14.96 16.00
N TYR A 89 11.03 14.27 17.14
CA TYR A 89 11.95 13.16 17.30
C TYR A 89 11.65 12.04 16.30
N ASN A 90 10.39 11.60 16.24
CA ASN A 90 9.97 10.53 15.32
C ASN A 90 10.19 10.90 13.85
N ARG A 91 9.96 12.17 13.48
CA ARG A 91 10.22 12.66 12.12
C ARG A 91 11.69 12.59 11.77
N GLU A 92 12.56 13.01 12.69
CA GLU A 92 14.00 13.00 12.49
C GLU A 92 14.53 11.56 12.45
N GLU A 93 14.08 10.70 13.37
CA GLU A 93 14.41 9.28 13.36
C GLU A 93 14.00 8.60 12.05
N HIS A 94 12.78 8.87 11.57
CA HIS A 94 12.31 8.35 10.29
C HIS A 94 13.20 8.80 9.12
N ARG A 95 13.57 10.10 9.10
CA ARG A 95 14.50 10.63 8.09
C ARG A 95 15.85 9.90 8.15
N TRP A 96 16.43 9.72 9.33
CA TRP A 96 17.71 9.01 9.49
C TRP A 96 17.62 7.54 9.04
N ARG A 97 16.51 6.86 9.35
CA ARG A 97 16.27 5.49 8.87
C ARG A 97 16.17 5.43 7.35
N CYS A 98 15.52 6.40 6.71
CA CYS A 98 15.44 6.47 5.25
C CYS A 98 16.81 6.69 4.61
N ILE A 99 17.64 7.58 5.19
CA ILE A 99 19.01 7.82 4.72
C ILE A 99 19.86 6.55 4.86
N ALA A 100 19.88 5.95 6.05
CA ALA A 100 20.63 4.73 6.31
C ALA A 100 20.17 3.55 5.41
N GLY A 101 18.85 3.44 5.18
CA GLY A 101 18.28 2.45 4.27
C GLY A 101 18.69 2.68 2.82
N ALA A 102 18.77 3.93 2.36
CA ALA A 102 19.25 4.26 1.02
C ALA A 102 20.74 3.95 0.85
N ASP A 103 21.57 4.29 1.85
CA ASP A 103 23.00 3.99 1.85
C ASP A 103 23.23 2.47 1.81
N GLN A 104 22.50 1.72 2.64
CA GLN A 104 22.58 0.26 2.63
C GLN A 104 22.12 -0.35 1.31
N ALA A 105 21.04 0.16 0.72
CA ALA A 105 20.55 -0.32 -0.58
C ALA A 105 21.57 -0.09 -1.70
N GLU A 106 22.33 1.01 -1.66
CA GLU A 106 23.40 1.28 -2.61
C GLU A 106 24.58 0.32 -2.41
N VAL A 107 24.99 0.07 -1.16
CA VAL A 107 26.00 -0.95 -0.83
C VAL A 107 25.57 -2.32 -1.32
N ASP A 108 24.33 -2.73 -1.06
CA ASP A 108 23.79 -4.01 -1.50
C ASP A 108 23.69 -4.11 -3.03
N ARG A 109 23.38 -3.00 -3.71
CA ARG A 109 23.40 -2.92 -5.17
C ARG A 109 24.82 -3.12 -5.70
N ALA A 110 25.80 -2.43 -5.14
CA ALA A 110 27.20 -2.56 -5.53
C ALA A 110 27.72 -3.97 -5.28
N ALA A 111 27.41 -4.56 -4.11
CA ALA A 111 27.78 -5.93 -3.78
C ALA A 111 27.16 -6.94 -4.76
N ARG A 112 25.88 -6.77 -5.15
CA ARG A 112 25.23 -7.61 -6.18
C ARG A 112 25.92 -7.48 -7.54
N MET A 113 26.24 -6.26 -7.97
CA MET A 113 26.97 -6.03 -9.22
C MET A 113 28.36 -6.68 -9.19
N GLN A 114 29.03 -6.71 -8.05
CA GLN A 114 30.34 -7.36 -7.90
C GLN A 114 30.23 -8.89 -7.86
N HIS A 115 29.19 -9.43 -7.21
CA HIS A 115 29.02 -10.86 -7.04
C HIS A 115 28.44 -11.54 -8.30
N ASP A 116 27.63 -10.85 -9.10
CA ASP A 116 27.04 -11.41 -10.31
C ASP A 116 27.93 -11.12 -11.55
N PRO A 117 28.73 -12.09 -12.02
CA PRO A 117 29.57 -11.93 -13.20
C PRO A 117 28.78 -11.76 -14.51
N MET A 118 27.45 -12.00 -14.50
CA MET A 118 26.58 -11.76 -15.66
C MET A 118 26.00 -10.34 -15.67
N MET A 119 26.00 -9.62 -14.55
CA MET A 119 25.42 -8.29 -14.37
C MET A 119 26.32 -7.22 -15.02
N GLY A 120 26.25 -7.12 -16.35
CA GLY A 120 27.08 -6.23 -17.17
C GLY A 120 27.36 -6.75 -18.58
N ARG A 121 27.05 -8.01 -18.87
CA ARG A 121 27.20 -8.57 -20.22
C ARG A 121 26.03 -8.10 -21.10
N LYS A 122 26.21 -6.96 -21.79
CA LYS A 122 25.21 -6.37 -22.69
C LYS A 122 24.92 -7.20 -23.96
N ASN A 123 25.76 -8.20 -24.26
CA ASN A 123 25.74 -8.95 -25.52
C ASN A 123 25.69 -10.47 -25.31
N VAL A 124 24.81 -10.96 -24.44
CA VAL A 124 24.50 -12.40 -24.42
C VAL A 124 23.40 -12.63 -25.47
N SER A 125 23.68 -13.44 -26.48
CA SER A 125 22.66 -13.84 -27.46
C SER A 125 21.53 -14.58 -26.74
N GLY A 126 20.27 -14.24 -27.06
CA GLY A 126 19.11 -14.92 -26.48
C GLY A 126 18.97 -16.39 -26.92
N GLN A 127 19.78 -16.82 -27.88
CA GLN A 127 19.89 -18.21 -28.34
C GLN A 127 21.27 -18.78 -27.95
N PRO A 128 21.35 -20.07 -27.61
CA PRO A 128 22.59 -20.79 -27.30
C PRO A 128 23.40 -21.10 -28.56
N PHE A 129 23.63 -20.06 -29.38
CA PHE A 129 24.36 -20.09 -30.63
C PHE A 129 25.26 -18.86 -30.72
N ASN A 130 26.54 -19.10 -30.97
CA ASN A 130 27.53 -18.05 -31.06
C ASN A 130 27.74 -17.64 -32.52
N ILE A 131 27.38 -16.40 -32.83
CA ILE A 131 27.40 -15.85 -34.19
C ILE A 131 28.83 -15.67 -34.72
N VAL A 132 29.81 -15.51 -33.83
CA VAL A 132 31.21 -15.22 -34.22
C VAL A 132 31.94 -16.50 -34.67
N ASN A 133 31.78 -17.60 -33.92
CA ASN A 133 32.44 -18.87 -34.23
C ASN A 133 31.50 -19.87 -34.92
N HIS A 134 30.23 -19.52 -35.11
CA HIS A 134 29.17 -20.37 -35.66
C HIS A 134 28.98 -21.71 -34.93
N CYS A 135 29.39 -21.78 -33.66
CA CYS A 135 29.23 -22.97 -32.83
C CYS A 135 28.02 -22.83 -31.91
N TYR A 136 27.35 -23.96 -31.66
CA TYR A 136 26.37 -24.06 -30.59
C TYR A 136 27.06 -24.08 -29.22
N ASP A 137 26.41 -23.54 -28.21
CA ASP A 137 26.94 -23.57 -26.84
C ASP A 137 26.95 -25.01 -26.31
N ARG A 138 27.95 -25.36 -25.49
CA ARG A 138 28.05 -26.66 -24.82
C ARG A 138 27.09 -26.77 -23.64
N THR A 139 25.82 -26.45 -23.87
CA THR A 139 24.73 -26.49 -22.91
C THR A 139 23.63 -27.42 -23.44
N PRO A 140 22.76 -27.96 -22.57
CA PRO A 140 21.62 -28.75 -23.03
C PRO A 140 20.71 -27.97 -23.99
N ALA A 141 20.56 -26.67 -23.77
CA ALA A 141 19.82 -25.78 -24.67
C ALA A 141 20.50 -25.65 -26.05
N GLY A 142 21.83 -25.54 -26.08
CA GLY A 142 22.61 -25.54 -27.33
C GLY A 142 22.46 -26.84 -28.12
N ALA A 143 22.52 -27.98 -27.43
CA ALA A 143 22.32 -29.29 -28.06
C ALA A 143 20.90 -29.47 -28.62
N GLN A 144 19.88 -28.96 -27.93
CA GLN A 144 18.50 -28.95 -28.43
C GLN A 144 18.34 -28.09 -29.68
N LEU A 145 18.95 -26.89 -29.68
CA LEU A 145 18.92 -26.00 -30.83
C LEU A 145 19.64 -26.62 -32.04
N GLU A 146 20.82 -27.22 -31.82
CA GLU A 146 21.56 -27.95 -32.85
C GLU A 146 20.72 -29.07 -33.47
N HIS A 147 20.05 -29.87 -32.64
CA HIS A 147 19.18 -30.93 -33.11
C HIS A 147 17.99 -30.40 -33.91
N HIS A 148 17.36 -29.33 -33.44
CA HIS A 148 16.25 -28.68 -34.14
C HIS A 148 16.67 -28.19 -35.54
N ASP A 149 17.81 -27.52 -35.64
CA ASP A 149 18.33 -27.02 -36.92
C ASP A 149 18.71 -28.17 -37.86
N ASN A 150 19.35 -29.22 -37.33
CA ASN A 150 19.66 -30.42 -38.11
C ASN A 150 18.38 -31.13 -38.60
N MET A 151 17.32 -31.13 -37.81
CA MET A 151 16.01 -31.66 -38.22
C MET A 151 15.39 -30.84 -39.36
N ILE A 152 15.53 -29.51 -39.34
CA ILE A 152 15.08 -28.65 -40.45
C ILE A 152 15.85 -28.99 -41.73
N ARG A 153 17.18 -29.11 -41.65
CA ARG A 153 18.04 -29.51 -42.79
C ARG A 153 17.66 -30.89 -43.32
N TYR A 154 17.40 -31.84 -42.44
CA TYR A 154 16.93 -33.18 -42.83
C TYR A 154 15.58 -33.10 -43.57
N ARG A 155 14.60 -32.38 -43.02
CA ARG A 155 13.28 -32.20 -43.64
C ARG A 155 13.37 -31.52 -45.01
N SER A 156 14.26 -30.54 -45.18
CA SER A 156 14.46 -29.88 -46.47
C SER A 156 15.02 -30.85 -47.51
N ARG A 157 15.99 -31.69 -47.15
CA ARG A 157 16.57 -32.72 -48.03
C ARG A 157 15.57 -33.81 -48.41
N VAL A 158 14.76 -34.28 -47.45
CA VAL A 158 13.67 -35.23 -47.73
C VAL A 158 12.65 -34.62 -48.69
N ARG A 159 12.30 -33.34 -48.51
CA ARG A 159 11.39 -32.63 -49.41
C ARG A 159 11.98 -32.45 -50.81
N GLU A 160 13.26 -32.08 -50.90
CA GLU A 160 14.01 -31.95 -52.15
C GLU A 160 13.97 -33.26 -52.94
N ALA A 161 14.29 -34.38 -52.29
CA ALA A 161 14.22 -35.71 -52.88
C ALA A 161 12.80 -36.08 -53.36
N ALA A 162 11.79 -35.85 -52.53
CA ALA A 162 10.40 -36.13 -52.91
C ALA A 162 9.93 -35.29 -54.11
N LEU A 163 10.33 -34.02 -54.17
CA LEU A 163 10.05 -33.15 -55.31
C LEU A 163 10.78 -33.62 -56.57
N ALA A 164 12.05 -34.01 -56.43
CA ALA A 164 12.82 -34.55 -57.55
C ALA A 164 12.16 -35.81 -58.12
N MET A 165 11.77 -36.77 -57.27
CA MET A 165 11.05 -38.00 -57.68
C MET A 165 9.78 -37.69 -58.48
N ARG A 166 9.00 -36.70 -58.03
CA ARG A 166 7.78 -36.29 -58.73
C ARG A 166 8.06 -35.60 -60.06
N ASN A 167 9.20 -34.93 -60.19
CA ASN A 167 9.60 -34.22 -61.41
C ASN A 167 10.44 -35.09 -62.37
N HIS A 168 10.23 -36.42 -62.33
CA HIS A 168 10.87 -37.44 -63.18
C HIS A 168 12.41 -37.53 -63.11
N LEU A 169 13.07 -36.86 -62.16
CA LEU A 169 14.51 -36.99 -61.82
C LEU A 169 15.55 -36.84 -62.95
N GLY A 170 15.12 -36.47 -64.15
CA GLY A 170 15.92 -36.67 -65.35
C GLY A 170 16.06 -38.17 -65.64
N PHE A 171 15.68 -38.57 -66.85
CA PHE A 171 15.87 -39.91 -67.37
C PHE A 171 16.91 -39.82 -68.48
N ASN A 172 17.92 -40.69 -68.47
CA ASN A 172 18.87 -40.75 -69.58
C ASN A 172 18.27 -41.61 -70.70
N PRO A 173 17.83 -41.03 -71.82
CA PRO A 173 17.15 -41.79 -72.87
C PRO A 173 18.08 -42.77 -73.62
N ILE A 174 19.40 -42.65 -73.46
CA ILE A 174 20.39 -43.50 -74.15
C ILE A 174 20.65 -44.78 -73.36
N ILE A 175 20.74 -44.69 -72.03
CA ILE A 175 21.15 -45.80 -71.14
C ILE A 175 19.94 -46.40 -70.41
N GLY A 176 18.82 -45.69 -70.33
CA GLY A 176 17.62 -46.13 -69.61
C GLY A 176 17.71 -45.98 -68.10
N GLU A 177 18.80 -45.39 -67.60
CA GLU A 177 19.06 -45.17 -66.18
C GLU A 177 18.63 -43.78 -65.72
N GLN A 178 18.36 -43.67 -64.42
CA GLN A 178 18.03 -42.42 -63.76
C GLN A 178 19.29 -41.54 -63.65
N THR A 179 19.24 -40.29 -64.13
CA THR A 179 20.43 -39.42 -64.18
C THR A 179 20.89 -38.94 -62.81
N HIS A 180 19.99 -38.88 -61.82
CA HIS A 180 20.30 -38.37 -60.50
C HIS A 180 19.95 -39.41 -59.42
N GLY A 181 21.00 -39.93 -58.76
CA GLY A 181 20.82 -40.77 -57.58
C GLY A 181 20.32 -39.93 -56.40
N ILE A 182 19.17 -40.29 -55.84
CA ILE A 182 18.69 -39.68 -54.60
C ILE A 182 19.37 -40.36 -53.43
N SER A 183 20.25 -39.63 -52.75
CA SER A 183 20.80 -40.02 -51.46
C SER A 183 20.12 -39.20 -50.35
N LEU A 184 19.27 -39.86 -49.55
CA LEU A 184 18.69 -39.22 -48.37
C LEU A 184 19.69 -39.27 -47.20
N PRO A 185 19.92 -38.14 -46.49
CA PRO A 185 20.71 -38.18 -45.27
C PRO A 185 19.98 -38.99 -44.19
N PRO A 186 20.69 -39.67 -43.27
CA PRO A 186 20.04 -40.32 -42.14
C PRO A 186 19.37 -39.28 -41.22
N PRO A 187 18.28 -39.64 -40.53
CA PRO A 187 17.64 -38.74 -39.59
C PRO A 187 18.62 -38.39 -38.45
N PRO A 188 18.75 -37.11 -38.08
CA PRO A 188 19.64 -36.71 -37.01
C PRO A 188 19.13 -37.30 -35.69
N ARG A 189 20.04 -37.88 -34.90
CA ARG A 189 19.70 -38.47 -33.60
C ARG A 189 19.46 -37.35 -32.58
N PRO A 190 18.52 -37.51 -31.65
CA PRO A 190 18.38 -36.59 -30.53
C PRO A 190 19.69 -36.59 -29.73
N PRO A 191 20.14 -35.43 -29.22
CA PRO A 191 21.27 -35.37 -28.33
C PRO A 191 20.95 -36.23 -27.12
N ALA A 192 21.93 -37.00 -26.64
CA ALA A 192 21.77 -37.69 -25.37
C ALA A 192 21.42 -36.61 -24.34
N LEU A 193 20.19 -36.64 -23.81
CA LEU A 193 19.77 -35.75 -22.74
C LEU A 193 20.81 -35.89 -21.64
N ALA A 194 21.66 -34.88 -21.47
CA ALA A 194 22.42 -34.72 -20.25
C ALA A 194 21.36 -34.44 -19.19
N LEU A 195 20.84 -35.52 -18.60
CA LEU A 195 20.10 -35.50 -17.35
C LEU A 195 21.00 -34.77 -16.36
N ALA A 196 20.69 -33.50 -16.14
CA ALA A 196 21.12 -32.76 -14.97
C ALA A 196 20.19 -33.11 -13.82
#